data_AF-A0A553RM53-F1
#
_entry.id   AF-A0A553RM53-F1
#
_cell.length_a   1.000
_cell.length_b   1.000
_cell.length_c   1.000
_cell.angle_alpha   90.00
_cell.angle_beta   90.00
_cell.angle_gamma   90.00
#
_symmetry.space_group_name_H-M   'P 1'
#
loop_
_entity.id
_entity.type
_entity.pdbx_description
1 polymer ?
#
loop_
_entity_poly.entity_id
_entity_poly.type
_entity_poly.pdbx_seq_one_letter_code
_entity_poly.pdbx_strand_id
1 'polypeptide(L)'
;MAKKIQAYIKLQVKAGQANPSPPVGPALGQHGVNIMEFCKAFNAKTQGMEPGLPTPVIITVYSDRSFTFETKSTPASVLLKKAAGLTSGSARPNTVKVGTVTRAQLEEIAKTKQADLTAADLDAAVRTIAGSARSMGLNVEVEAGKAYNFEEAAKLLAELSTVKFTESFDISVNLGVDPRKSDQVVRGATVLPNGTGKTVRVAVFTQGPAAEAALAAGADKVGMDELAAEMKAGDLNYDVVIASPDAMRVVGQLGQVLGPRGLMPNPKVGTVTPDVATAVKNAKAGQVRFRTDKNGIIHTSVGKIGFEAAALKQNVEALLSDLKRLKPSTSKGVYVKRVTLSTTMGPGLVIDQASLEA
;
A
#
# COMPACT_ATOMS: atom_id res chain seq x y z
N MET A 1 39.34 38.70 8.14
CA MET A 1 40.02 38.12 6.95
C MET A 1 39.50 36.70 6.75
N ALA A 2 38.79 36.44 5.65
CA ALA A 2 38.26 35.11 5.36
C ALA A 2 39.45 34.18 5.05
N LYS A 3 39.73 33.22 5.94
CA LYS A 3 40.79 32.23 5.72
C LYS A 3 40.45 31.41 4.47
N LYS A 4 41.40 31.27 3.54
CA LYS A 4 41.19 30.53 2.30
C LYS A 4 41.05 29.04 2.60
N ILE A 5 39.92 28.46 2.22
CA ILE A 5 39.62 27.04 2.43
C ILE A 5 40.43 26.22 1.42
N GLN A 6 41.18 25.24 1.91
CA GLN A 6 42.03 24.37 1.10
C GLN A 6 41.31 23.06 0.74
N ALA A 7 40.58 22.46 1.69
CA ALA A 7 39.86 21.21 1.46
C ALA A 7 38.70 21.01 2.45
N TYR A 8 37.66 20.31 2.01
CA TYR A 8 36.61 19.74 2.87
C TYR A 8 36.82 18.23 2.98
N ILE A 9 37.08 17.75 4.19
CA ILE A 9 37.28 16.33 4.48
C ILE A 9 36.01 15.80 5.15
N LYS A 10 35.39 14.78 4.55
CA LYS A 10 34.21 14.11 5.11
C LYS A 10 34.63 12.76 5.69
N LEU A 11 34.58 12.62 7.01
CA LEU A 11 34.97 11.40 7.71
C LEU A 11 33.84 10.89 8.59
N GLN A 12 33.77 9.57 8.76
CA GLN A 12 32.94 8.94 9.78
C GLN A 12 33.86 8.49 10.92
N VAL A 13 33.64 9.04 12.11
CA VAL A 13 34.46 8.74 13.30
C VAL A 13 33.54 8.17 14.38
N LYS A 14 33.99 7.11 15.06
CA LYS A 14 33.25 6.54 16.20
C LYS A 14 33.26 7.54 17.35
N ALA A 15 32.09 7.96 17.81
CA ALA A 15 31.92 8.86 18.97
C ALA A 15 32.62 8.30 20.21
N GLY A 16 33.35 9.15 20.95
CA GLY A 16 34.06 8.77 22.18
C GLY A 16 35.28 7.84 22.03
N GLN A 17 35.58 7.34 20.83
CA GLN A 17 36.71 6.43 20.55
C GLN A 17 37.50 6.87 19.30
N ALA A 18 37.68 8.17 19.08
CA ALA A 18 38.52 8.63 17.98
C ALA A 18 39.99 8.33 18.29
N ASN A 19 40.60 7.44 17.50
CA ASN A 19 42.02 7.15 17.51
C ASN A 19 42.69 7.62 16.20
N PRO A 20 44.01 7.85 16.20
CA PRO A 20 44.77 8.20 14.98
C PRO A 20 44.85 7.08 13.93
N SER A 21 44.23 5.93 14.18
CA SER A 21 44.24 4.76 13.29
C SER A 21 43.43 5.02 11.99
N PRO A 22 43.59 4.20 10.94
CA PRO A 22 42.77 4.30 9.73
C PRO A 22 41.30 4.18 10.14
N PRO A 23 40.40 5.15 9.83
CA PRO A 23 40.36 6.07 8.69
C PRO A 23 40.76 7.55 8.95
N VAL A 24 41.08 7.94 10.20
CA VAL A 24 41.31 9.35 10.58
C VAL A 24 42.75 9.79 10.28
N GLY A 25 43.72 8.93 10.57
CA GLY A 25 45.15 9.21 10.38
C GLY A 25 45.53 9.53 8.92
N PRO A 26 45.22 8.65 7.94
CA PRO A 26 45.56 8.90 6.54
C PRO A 26 44.86 10.12 5.95
N ALA A 27 43.59 10.34 6.30
CA ALA A 27 42.78 11.42 5.72
C ALA A 27 43.17 12.81 6.21
N LEU A 28 43.59 12.95 7.48
CA LEU A 28 44.05 14.23 8.04
C LEU A 28 45.56 14.45 7.83
N GLY A 29 46.34 13.36 7.81
CA GLY A 29 47.78 13.40 7.56
C GLY A 29 48.15 13.91 6.16
N GLN A 30 47.35 13.59 5.14
CA GLN A 30 47.55 14.09 3.77
C GLN A 30 47.47 15.62 3.65
N HIS A 31 46.79 16.28 4.59
CA HIS A 31 46.60 17.73 4.59
C HIS A 31 47.41 18.45 5.68
N GLY A 32 48.31 17.74 6.38
CA GLY A 32 49.22 18.33 7.36
C GLY A 32 48.53 18.89 8.61
N VAL A 33 47.35 18.36 8.97
CA VAL A 33 46.54 18.80 10.11
C VAL A 33 46.94 18.05 11.38
N ASN A 34 46.88 18.71 12.55
CA ASN A 34 47.23 18.09 13.83
C ASN A 34 46.19 17.04 14.28
N ILE A 35 46.49 15.77 14.00
CA ILE A 35 45.59 14.62 14.22
C ILE A 35 45.23 14.46 15.70
N MET A 36 46.19 14.66 16.61
CA MET A 36 45.97 14.48 18.05
C MET A 36 45.06 15.55 18.65
N GLU A 37 45.18 16.79 18.18
CA GLU A 37 44.33 17.90 18.59
C GLU A 37 42.89 17.70 18.10
N PHE A 38 42.71 17.21 16.87
CA PHE A 38 41.41 16.81 16.35
C PHE A 38 40.77 15.68 17.16
N CYS A 39 41.50 14.60 17.45
CA CYS A 39 40.96 13.48 18.24
C CYS A 39 40.54 13.91 19.66
N LYS A 40 41.32 14.78 20.32
CA LYS A 40 40.97 15.32 21.65
C LYS A 40 39.75 16.24 21.61
N ALA A 41 39.71 17.18 20.66
CA ALA A 41 38.59 18.11 20.51
C ALA A 41 37.30 17.38 20.08
N PHE A 42 37.41 16.34 19.25
CA PHE A 42 36.29 15.52 18.83
C PHE A 42 35.75 14.65 19.98
N ASN A 43 36.62 14.00 20.76
CA ASN A 43 36.19 13.21 21.92
C ASN A 43 35.55 14.10 23.01
N ALA A 44 36.06 15.31 23.22
CA ALA A 44 35.45 16.28 24.14
C ALA A 44 34.04 16.73 23.67
N LYS A 45 33.85 16.99 22.37
CA LYS A 45 32.53 17.35 21.83
C LYS A 45 31.55 16.17 21.74
N THR A 46 32.04 14.93 21.68
CA THR A 46 31.20 13.72 21.57
C THR A 46 30.98 12.97 22.89
N GLN A 47 31.44 13.52 24.02
CA GLN A 47 31.20 12.93 25.36
C GLN A 47 29.71 12.81 25.74
N GLY A 48 28.83 13.59 25.11
CA GLY A 48 27.38 13.53 25.32
C GLY A 48 26.63 12.55 24.42
N MET A 49 27.31 11.85 23.51
CA MET A 49 26.73 10.84 22.62
C MET A 49 27.23 9.45 23.02
N GLU A 50 26.41 8.41 22.79
CA GLU A 50 26.81 7.05 23.17
C GLU A 50 28.14 6.63 22.52
N PRO A 51 29.09 6.07 23.31
CA PRO A 51 30.38 5.63 22.80
C PRO A 51 30.22 4.58 21.69
N GLY A 52 30.87 4.81 20.54
CA GLY A 52 30.90 3.86 19.42
C GLY A 52 29.95 4.15 18.26
N LEU A 53 29.08 5.16 18.36
CA LEU A 53 28.22 5.55 17.23
C LEU A 53 29.04 6.26 16.13
N PRO A 54 28.99 5.82 14.86
CA PRO A 54 29.66 6.51 13.76
C PRO A 54 29.01 7.87 13.51
N THR A 55 29.71 8.93 13.87
CA THR A 55 29.28 10.32 13.71
C THR A 55 30.00 10.92 12.51
N PRO A 56 29.27 11.36 11.47
CA PRO A 56 29.87 12.01 10.32
C PRO A 56 30.36 13.42 10.71
N VAL A 57 31.60 13.72 10.35
CA VAL A 57 32.26 15.00 10.62
C VAL A 57 32.68 15.61 9.30
N ILE A 58 32.36 16.88 9.11
CA ILE A 58 32.92 17.68 8.03
C ILE A 58 34.03 18.53 8.64
N ILE A 59 35.25 18.32 8.18
CA ILE A 59 36.43 19.05 8.61
C ILE A 59 36.82 20.00 7.48
N THR A 60 36.77 21.29 7.76
CA THR A 60 37.23 22.34 6.86
C THR A 60 38.68 22.65 7.20
N VAL A 61 39.59 22.41 6.26
CA VAL A 61 41.02 22.70 6.41
C VAL A 61 41.34 24.02 5.72
N TYR A 62 41.98 24.93 6.45
CA TYR A 62 42.42 26.23 5.95
C TYR A 62 43.90 26.20 5.54
N SER A 63 44.31 27.13 4.69
CA SER A 63 45.68 27.23 4.15
C SER A 63 46.77 27.44 5.21
N ASP A 64 46.43 27.84 6.42
CA ASP A 64 47.32 28.02 7.58
C ASP A 64 47.50 26.72 8.40
N ARG A 65 47.04 25.58 7.87
CA ARG A 65 46.98 24.26 8.56
C ARG A 65 46.06 24.24 9.77
N SER A 66 45.24 25.28 9.98
CA SER A 66 44.17 25.26 10.97
C SER A 66 42.95 24.50 10.44
N PHE A 67 42.15 23.94 11.35
CA PHE A 67 40.96 23.17 11.01
C PHE A 67 39.75 23.63 11.83
N THR A 68 38.57 23.67 11.20
CA THR A 68 37.28 23.75 11.89
C THR A 68 36.48 22.51 11.57
N PHE A 69 35.84 21.92 12.57
CA PHE A 69 35.05 20.70 12.37
C PHE A 69 33.61 20.88 12.85
N GLU A 70 32.68 20.45 12.01
CA GLU A 70 31.25 20.38 12.28
C GLU A 70 30.83 18.91 12.39
N THR A 71 30.25 18.55 13.53
CA THR A 71 29.70 17.22 13.78
C THR A 71 28.25 17.19 13.33
N LYS A 72 27.94 16.33 12.36
CA LYS A 72 26.56 16.03 11.97
C LYS A 72 26.01 14.90 12.84
N SER A 73 24.70 14.83 12.99
CA SER A 73 24.03 13.72 13.66
C SER A 73 24.34 12.38 13.01
N THR A 74 24.23 11.33 13.82
CA THR A 74 24.48 9.96 13.40
C THR A 74 23.56 9.56 12.22
N PRO A 75 24.03 8.72 11.29
CA PRO A 75 23.22 8.34 10.13
C PRO A 75 21.94 7.64 10.56
N ALA A 76 20.82 7.98 9.91
CA ALA A 76 19.51 7.40 10.23
C ALA A 76 19.54 5.86 10.12
N SER A 77 20.32 5.34 9.17
CA SER A 77 20.54 3.91 8.98
C SER A 77 21.15 3.19 10.19
N VAL A 78 21.95 3.89 11.00
CA VAL A 78 22.60 3.29 12.18
C VAL A 78 21.68 3.35 13.39
N LEU A 79 20.95 4.46 13.56
CA LEU A 79 19.93 4.59 14.60
C LEU A 79 18.78 3.59 14.39
N LEU A 80 18.35 3.39 13.15
CA LEU A 80 17.33 2.41 12.79
C LEU A 80 17.81 0.96 12.96
N LYS A 81 19.08 0.66 12.64
CA LYS A 81 19.69 -0.65 12.92
C LYS A 81 19.74 -0.94 14.42
N LYS A 82 20.07 0.06 15.23
CA LYS A 82 20.08 -0.06 16.69
C LYS A 82 18.67 -0.26 17.24
N ALA A 83 17.69 0.52 16.78
CA ALA A 83 16.30 0.37 17.17
C ALA A 83 15.70 -1.00 16.79
N ALA A 84 16.13 -1.56 15.66
CA ALA A 84 15.72 -2.89 15.21
C ALA A 84 16.58 -4.05 15.74
N GLY A 85 17.67 -3.78 16.48
CA GLY A 85 18.58 -4.81 17.01
C GLY A 85 19.41 -5.57 15.95
N LEU A 86 19.65 -4.98 14.78
CA LEU A 86 20.28 -5.64 13.63
C LEU A 86 21.70 -5.15 13.36
N THR A 87 22.61 -6.06 12.99
CA THR A 87 24.00 -5.76 12.63
C THR A 87 24.17 -5.37 11.15
N SER A 88 23.30 -5.86 10.26
CA SER A 88 23.30 -5.55 8.83
C SER A 88 21.87 -5.33 8.31
N GLY A 89 21.73 -4.50 7.27
CA GLY A 89 20.46 -4.28 6.58
C GLY A 89 20.18 -5.38 5.56
N SER A 90 18.96 -5.43 5.00
CA SER A 90 18.63 -6.40 3.97
C SER A 90 19.41 -6.16 2.67
N ALA A 91 19.99 -7.22 2.09
CA ALA A 91 20.59 -7.19 0.76
C ALA A 91 19.53 -7.03 -0.37
N ARG A 92 18.25 -7.32 -0.07
CA ARG A 92 17.10 -7.16 -0.98
C ARG A 92 15.92 -6.54 -0.23
N PRO A 93 15.90 -5.20 -0.06
CA PRO A 93 14.93 -4.49 0.77
C PRO A 93 13.46 -4.76 0.44
N ASN A 94 13.13 -5.01 -0.84
CA ASN A 94 11.76 -5.23 -1.29
C ASN A 94 11.27 -6.68 -1.10
N THR A 95 12.17 -7.65 -0.93
CA THR A 95 11.80 -9.09 -0.92
C THR A 95 12.09 -9.75 0.43
N VAL A 96 13.18 -9.36 1.10
CA VAL A 96 13.56 -9.91 2.41
C VAL A 96 13.55 -8.78 3.41
N LYS A 97 12.57 -8.80 4.32
CA LYS A 97 12.46 -7.80 5.37
C LYS A 97 13.13 -8.31 6.63
N VAL A 98 13.96 -7.47 7.27
CA VAL A 98 14.89 -7.89 8.33
C VAL A 98 14.49 -7.47 9.73
N GLY A 99 13.43 -6.66 9.90
CA GLY A 99 12.93 -6.26 11.21
C GLY A 99 11.74 -5.31 11.15
N THR A 100 11.20 -4.95 12.31
CA THR A 100 10.10 -3.99 12.50
C THR A 100 10.60 -2.78 13.29
N VAL A 101 10.07 -1.60 12.98
CA VAL A 101 10.32 -0.36 13.75
C VAL A 101 8.98 0.29 14.04
N THR A 102 8.76 0.69 15.29
CA THR A 102 7.53 1.34 15.75
C THR A 102 7.59 2.85 15.56
N ARG A 103 6.41 3.50 15.50
CA ARG A 103 6.31 4.96 15.35
C ARG A 103 7.01 5.72 16.48
N ALA A 104 6.93 5.23 17.71
CA ALA A 104 7.63 5.81 18.87
C ALA A 104 9.16 5.81 18.68
N GLN A 105 9.72 4.70 18.18
CA GLN A 105 11.15 4.63 17.86
C GLN A 105 11.53 5.57 16.71
N LEU A 106 10.66 5.74 15.72
CA LEU A 106 10.88 6.69 14.63
C LEU A 106 10.84 8.15 15.11
N GLU A 107 9.97 8.49 16.06
CA GLU A 107 9.88 9.81 16.68
C GLU A 107 11.11 10.15 17.53
N GLU A 108 11.63 9.19 18.30
CA GLU A 108 12.87 9.36 19.06
C GLU A 108 14.08 9.57 18.14
N ILE A 109 14.14 8.81 17.04
CA ILE A 109 15.17 8.97 16.00
C ILE A 109 15.00 10.32 15.28
N ALA A 110 13.76 10.76 15.04
CA ALA A 110 13.45 12.06 14.43
C ALA A 110 13.89 13.23 15.29
N LYS A 111 13.60 13.19 16.59
CA LYS A 111 14.04 14.22 17.56
C LYS A 111 15.56 14.30 17.66
N THR A 112 16.23 13.14 17.67
CA THR A 112 17.69 13.08 17.71
C THR A 112 18.35 13.64 16.44
N LYS A 113 17.67 13.52 15.29
CA LYS A 113 18.17 13.95 13.98
C LYS A 113 17.62 15.32 13.53
N GLN A 114 16.85 16.01 14.37
CA GLN A 114 16.12 17.22 14.01
C GLN A 114 17.03 18.34 13.47
N ALA A 115 18.28 18.42 13.93
CA ALA A 115 19.26 19.42 13.46
C ALA A 115 19.74 19.21 12.01
N ASP A 116 19.62 18.00 11.45
CA ASP A 116 20.11 17.66 10.10
C ASP A 116 18.98 17.30 9.12
N LEU A 117 17.72 17.29 9.56
CA LEU A 117 16.57 16.99 8.72
C LEU A 117 16.03 18.26 8.09
N THR A 118 15.88 18.26 6.77
CA THR A 118 15.18 19.32 6.02
C THR A 118 13.67 19.11 6.05
N ALA A 119 13.12 18.84 7.24
CA ALA A 119 11.69 18.60 7.44
C ALA A 119 11.00 19.85 7.98
N ALA A 120 9.82 20.18 7.43
CA ALA A 120 9.04 21.35 7.85
C ALA A 120 8.32 21.12 9.21
N ASP A 121 8.01 19.87 9.53
CA ASP A 121 7.29 19.46 10.74
C ASP A 121 7.83 18.11 11.27
N LEU A 122 7.43 17.77 12.51
CA LEU A 122 7.86 16.54 13.18
C LEU A 122 7.32 15.28 12.48
N ASP A 123 6.13 15.36 11.87
CA ASP A 123 5.56 14.26 11.10
C ASP A 123 6.29 14.02 9.77
N ALA A 124 6.74 15.05 9.05
CA ALA A 124 7.59 14.87 7.86
C ALA A 124 8.98 14.33 8.23
N ALA A 125 9.50 14.69 9.40
CA ALA A 125 10.73 14.10 9.92
C ALA A 125 10.57 12.59 10.15
N VAL A 126 9.46 12.17 10.78
CA VAL A 126 9.10 10.76 10.98
C VAL A 126 8.92 10.05 9.63
N ARG A 127 8.23 10.65 8.65
CA ARG A 127 8.05 10.09 7.30
C ARG A 127 9.37 9.89 6.56
N THR A 128 10.31 10.83 6.70
CA THR A 128 11.64 10.74 6.07
C THR A 128 12.45 9.58 6.64
N ILE A 129 12.37 9.37 7.96
CA ILE A 129 13.03 8.26 8.64
C ILE A 129 12.31 6.94 8.35
N ALA A 130 10.98 6.93 8.27
CA ALA A 130 10.20 5.78 7.82
C ALA A 130 10.56 5.35 6.39
N GLY A 131 10.72 6.30 5.45
CA GLY A 131 11.19 6.02 4.10
C GLY A 131 12.59 5.39 4.10
N SER A 132 13.49 5.90 4.94
CA SER A 132 14.82 5.32 5.14
C SER A 132 14.74 3.90 5.72
N ALA A 133 13.85 3.64 6.69
CA ALA A 133 13.62 2.31 7.25
C ALA A 133 13.09 1.33 6.20
N ARG A 134 12.10 1.74 5.38
CA ARG A 134 11.58 0.94 4.27
C ARG A 134 12.66 0.60 3.24
N SER A 135 13.53 1.56 2.90
CA SER A 135 14.65 1.34 1.97
C SER A 135 15.68 0.31 2.47
N MET A 136 15.73 0.06 3.78
CA MET A 136 16.60 -0.94 4.40
C MET A 136 15.90 -2.30 4.59
N GLY A 137 14.63 -2.42 4.21
CA GLY A 137 13.82 -3.61 4.40
C GLY A 137 13.25 -3.74 5.81
N LEU A 138 13.06 -2.63 6.54
CA LEU A 138 12.36 -2.63 7.81
C LEU A 138 10.86 -2.38 7.58
N ASN A 139 10.02 -3.15 8.26
CA ASN A 139 8.60 -2.89 8.34
C ASN A 139 8.37 -1.71 9.30
N VAL A 140 7.81 -0.65 8.77
CA VAL A 140 7.38 0.50 9.57
C VAL A 140 5.93 0.27 9.94
N GLU A 141 5.62 0.32 11.23
CA GLU A 141 4.26 0.33 11.82
C GLU A 141 3.43 -0.96 11.66
N VAL A 142 3.83 -1.89 10.78
CA VAL A 142 3.10 -3.13 10.53
C VAL A 142 3.91 -4.35 11.01
N GLU A 143 3.36 -5.07 11.97
CA GLU A 143 3.88 -6.34 12.45
C GLU A 143 3.42 -7.47 11.52
N ALA A 144 4.39 -8.18 10.94
CA ALA A 144 4.08 -9.31 10.06
C ALA A 144 3.49 -10.47 10.89
N GLY A 145 2.29 -10.91 10.53
CA GLY A 145 1.63 -12.06 11.15
C GLY A 145 0.71 -11.73 12.34
N LYS A 146 0.69 -10.48 12.81
CA LYS A 146 -0.30 -10.03 13.78
C LYS A 146 -1.68 -9.89 13.11
N ALA A 147 -2.70 -10.42 13.75
CA ALA A 147 -4.09 -10.15 13.38
C ALA A 147 -4.51 -8.83 14.02
N TYR A 148 -4.94 -7.88 13.20
CA TYR A 148 -5.42 -6.58 13.64
C TYR A 148 -6.95 -6.60 13.73
N ASN A 149 -7.49 -5.83 14.68
CA ASN A 149 -8.91 -5.51 14.66
C ASN A 149 -9.23 -4.68 13.39
N PHE A 150 -10.41 -4.86 12.83
CA PHE A 150 -10.80 -4.21 11.57
C PHE A 150 -10.72 -2.68 11.64
N GLU A 151 -11.21 -2.09 12.73
CA GLU A 151 -11.21 -0.63 12.90
C GLU A 151 -9.79 -0.06 13.03
N GLU A 152 -8.93 -0.75 13.78
CA GLU A 152 -7.53 -0.38 13.93
C GLU A 152 -6.79 -0.50 12.60
N ALA A 153 -7.03 -1.57 11.84
CA ALA A 153 -6.45 -1.79 10.53
C ALA A 153 -6.88 -0.72 9.53
N ALA A 154 -8.17 -0.35 9.50
CA ALA A 154 -8.69 0.67 8.61
C ALA A 154 -8.09 2.06 8.93
N LYS A 155 -7.96 2.42 10.21
CA LYS A 155 -7.31 3.66 10.65
C LYS A 155 -5.83 3.68 10.29
N LEU A 156 -5.11 2.61 10.60
CA LEU A 156 -3.68 2.49 10.32
C LEU A 156 -3.39 2.60 8.81
N LEU A 157 -4.20 1.95 7.98
CA LEU A 157 -4.07 2.02 6.53
C LEU A 157 -4.39 3.41 5.97
N ALA A 158 -5.34 4.14 6.57
CA ALA A 158 -5.63 5.52 6.20
C ALA A 158 -4.45 6.46 6.52
N GLU A 159 -3.82 6.30 7.69
CA GLU A 159 -2.63 7.07 8.10
C GLU A 159 -1.39 6.77 7.26
N LEU A 160 -1.22 5.50 6.85
CA LEU A 160 -0.11 5.05 6.03
C LEU A 160 -0.15 5.55 4.57
N SER A 161 -1.30 6.07 4.12
CA SER A 161 -1.45 6.60 2.77
C SER A 161 -0.56 7.84 2.58
N THR A 162 0.40 7.73 1.68
CA THR A 162 1.37 8.82 1.36
C THR A 162 1.14 9.41 -0.02
N VAL A 163 0.12 8.91 -0.72
CA VAL A 163 -0.12 9.20 -2.13
C VAL A 163 -1.09 10.36 -2.28
N LYS A 164 -0.88 11.20 -3.31
CA LYS A 164 -1.65 12.43 -3.54
C LYS A 164 -3.08 12.20 -4.03
N PHE A 165 -3.42 10.98 -4.46
CA PHE A 165 -4.77 10.64 -4.94
C PHE A 165 -5.49 9.75 -3.93
N THR A 166 -6.83 9.74 -3.98
CA THR A 166 -7.65 8.90 -3.09
C THR A 166 -7.50 7.41 -3.45
N GLU A 167 -6.79 6.65 -2.62
CA GLU A 167 -6.59 5.22 -2.84
C GLU A 167 -7.88 4.41 -2.58
N SER A 168 -7.94 3.19 -3.11
CA SER A 168 -9.02 2.25 -2.80
C SER A 168 -8.60 1.32 -1.66
N PHE A 169 -9.57 0.93 -0.83
CA PHE A 169 -9.46 -0.19 0.09
C PHE A 169 -9.86 -1.47 -0.63
N ASP A 170 -8.96 -2.43 -0.66
CA ASP A 170 -9.14 -3.74 -1.26
C ASP A 170 -9.07 -4.82 -0.18
N ILE A 171 -9.97 -5.79 -0.26
CA ILE A 171 -9.97 -6.98 0.58
C ILE A 171 -9.60 -8.20 -0.25
N SER A 172 -8.71 -9.01 0.31
CA SER A 172 -8.31 -10.30 -0.23
C SER A 172 -8.72 -11.40 0.73
N VAL A 173 -9.63 -12.27 0.30
CA VAL A 173 -10.16 -13.37 1.10
C VAL A 173 -9.63 -14.68 0.52
N ASN A 174 -8.83 -15.40 1.31
CA ASN A 174 -8.34 -16.73 0.95
C ASN A 174 -9.40 -17.77 1.32
N LEU A 175 -9.97 -18.43 0.32
CA LEU A 175 -11.00 -19.45 0.52
C LEU A 175 -10.41 -20.86 0.61
N GLY A 176 -11.15 -21.74 1.27
CA GLY A 176 -10.89 -23.17 1.39
C GLY A 176 -11.34 -24.00 0.19
N VAL A 177 -11.45 -23.40 -1.01
CA VAL A 177 -11.94 -24.06 -2.22
C VAL A 177 -10.79 -24.49 -3.13
N ASP A 178 -10.98 -25.56 -3.90
CA ASP A 178 -10.07 -25.95 -4.97
C ASP A 178 -10.55 -25.38 -6.31
N PRO A 179 -9.96 -24.29 -6.82
CA PRO A 179 -10.42 -23.62 -8.03
C PRO A 179 -10.16 -24.42 -9.32
N ARG A 180 -9.43 -25.55 -9.24
CA ARG A 180 -9.26 -26.47 -10.38
C ARG A 180 -10.53 -27.25 -10.67
N LYS A 181 -11.38 -27.42 -9.67
CA LYS A 181 -12.65 -28.13 -9.79
C LYS A 181 -13.77 -27.12 -10.08
N SER A 182 -14.45 -27.29 -11.20
CA SER A 182 -15.46 -26.34 -11.69
C SER A 182 -16.66 -26.17 -10.75
N ASP A 183 -16.96 -27.18 -9.94
CA ASP A 183 -18.03 -27.17 -8.93
C ASP A 183 -17.67 -26.34 -7.68
N GLN A 184 -16.38 -26.08 -7.45
CA GLN A 184 -15.88 -25.32 -6.29
C GLN A 184 -15.52 -23.87 -6.63
N VAL A 185 -15.66 -23.45 -7.89
CA VAL A 185 -15.40 -22.07 -8.32
C VAL A 185 -16.51 -21.16 -7.80
N VAL A 186 -16.17 -20.29 -6.86
CA VAL A 186 -17.10 -19.29 -6.32
C VAL A 186 -17.10 -18.07 -7.23
N ARG A 187 -18.27 -17.72 -7.74
CA ARG A 187 -18.50 -16.52 -8.54
C ARG A 187 -19.83 -15.91 -8.12
N GLY A 188 -19.82 -14.62 -7.84
CA GLY A 188 -20.99 -13.91 -7.37
C GLY A 188 -20.82 -12.41 -7.45
N ALA A 189 -21.84 -11.72 -6.97
CA ALA A 189 -21.84 -10.28 -6.85
C ALA A 189 -22.54 -9.89 -5.55
N THR A 190 -21.98 -8.92 -4.85
CA THR A 190 -22.54 -8.37 -3.61
C THR A 190 -22.78 -6.88 -3.81
N VAL A 191 -23.94 -6.41 -3.37
CA VAL A 191 -24.25 -4.99 -3.31
C VAL A 191 -23.70 -4.46 -1.99
N LEU A 192 -22.77 -3.51 -2.05
CA LEU A 192 -22.21 -2.89 -0.85
C LEU A 192 -23.19 -1.84 -0.31
N PRO A 193 -23.59 -1.88 0.97
CA PRO A 193 -24.54 -0.92 1.56
C PRO A 193 -24.11 0.54 1.43
N ASN A 194 -22.80 0.80 1.59
CA ASN A 194 -22.24 2.16 1.52
C ASN A 194 -21.61 2.46 0.15
N GLY A 195 -21.72 1.55 -0.81
CA GLY A 195 -21.10 1.65 -2.14
C GLY A 195 -19.56 1.61 -2.12
N THR A 196 -18.96 1.79 -3.29
CA THR A 196 -17.50 1.77 -3.51
C THR A 196 -16.88 3.17 -3.68
N GLY A 197 -17.70 4.22 -3.76
CA GLY A 197 -17.24 5.59 -4.03
C GLY A 197 -16.69 5.82 -5.45
N LYS A 198 -16.92 4.89 -6.39
CA LYS A 198 -16.57 5.04 -7.82
C LYS A 198 -17.82 5.33 -8.64
N THR A 199 -17.73 6.29 -9.55
CA THR A 199 -18.77 6.55 -10.55
C THR A 199 -18.65 5.51 -11.65
N VAL A 200 -19.61 4.60 -11.69
CA VAL A 200 -19.62 3.45 -12.60
C VAL A 200 -20.38 3.81 -13.87
N ARG A 201 -19.78 3.60 -15.05
CA ARG A 201 -20.47 3.74 -16.35
C ARG A 201 -21.09 2.41 -16.77
N VAL A 202 -22.39 2.42 -17.02
CA VAL A 202 -23.20 1.22 -17.27
C VAL A 202 -23.76 1.26 -18.70
N ALA A 203 -23.39 0.26 -19.49
CA ALA A 203 -23.96 -0.02 -20.80
C ALA A 203 -24.98 -1.16 -20.69
N VAL A 204 -26.12 -1.00 -21.35
CA VAL A 204 -27.23 -1.95 -21.27
C VAL A 204 -27.62 -2.44 -22.65
N PHE A 205 -27.61 -3.75 -22.83
CA PHE A 205 -28.06 -4.44 -24.04
C PHE A 205 -29.50 -4.93 -23.84
N THR A 206 -30.47 -4.14 -24.29
CA THR A 206 -31.90 -4.47 -24.26
C THR A 206 -32.63 -3.85 -25.46
N GLN A 207 -33.84 -4.35 -25.72
CA GLN A 207 -34.78 -3.80 -26.70
C GLN A 207 -36.16 -3.59 -26.06
N GLY A 208 -36.98 -2.76 -26.72
CA GLY A 208 -38.38 -2.54 -26.35
C GLY A 208 -38.55 -1.81 -25.00
N PRO A 209 -39.61 -2.12 -24.22
CA PRO A 209 -39.94 -1.38 -23.00
C PRO A 209 -38.87 -1.47 -21.89
N ALA A 210 -38.04 -2.51 -21.92
CA ALA A 210 -36.90 -2.65 -21.01
C ALA A 210 -35.79 -1.62 -21.27
N ALA A 211 -35.71 -1.06 -22.49
CA ALA A 211 -34.72 -0.03 -22.83
C ALA A 211 -35.08 1.32 -22.18
N GLU A 212 -36.35 1.70 -22.21
CA GLU A 212 -36.86 2.91 -21.55
C GLU A 212 -36.70 2.82 -20.03
N ALA A 213 -37.01 1.65 -19.45
CA ALA A 213 -36.81 1.39 -18.03
C ALA A 213 -35.33 1.48 -17.61
N ALA A 214 -34.40 1.04 -18.48
CA ALA A 214 -32.97 1.13 -18.23
C ALA A 214 -32.46 2.59 -18.29
N LEU A 215 -32.92 3.38 -19.25
CA LEU A 215 -32.60 4.82 -19.34
C LEU A 215 -33.13 5.56 -18.10
N ALA A 216 -34.37 5.29 -17.70
CA ALA A 216 -34.97 5.87 -16.48
C ALA A 216 -34.23 5.46 -15.19
N ALA A 217 -33.62 4.27 -15.16
CA ALA A 217 -32.80 3.80 -14.05
C ALA A 217 -31.39 4.42 -14.01
N GLY A 218 -31.01 5.22 -15.01
CA GLY A 218 -29.71 5.91 -15.08
C GLY A 218 -28.63 5.15 -15.84
N ALA A 219 -28.99 4.32 -16.82
CA ALA A 219 -28.02 3.75 -17.76
C ALA A 219 -27.43 4.84 -18.67
N ASP A 220 -26.11 4.81 -18.89
CA ASP A 220 -25.42 5.84 -19.68
C ASP A 220 -25.66 5.65 -21.18
N LYS A 221 -25.78 4.40 -21.63
CA LYS A 221 -26.08 4.04 -23.02
C LYS A 221 -26.89 2.75 -23.04
N VAL A 222 -27.95 2.75 -23.85
CA VAL A 222 -28.82 1.59 -24.08
C VAL A 222 -28.90 1.33 -25.57
N GLY A 223 -28.76 0.08 -25.99
CA GLY A 223 -28.86 -0.30 -27.40
C GLY A 223 -28.58 -1.77 -27.62
N MET A 224 -28.97 -2.29 -28.79
CA MET A 224 -28.72 -3.69 -29.17
C MET A 224 -27.62 -3.77 -30.24
N ASP A 225 -27.99 -3.77 -31.51
CA ASP A 225 -27.02 -3.99 -32.60
C ASP A 225 -26.12 -2.78 -32.89
N GLU A 226 -26.62 -1.55 -32.71
CA GLU A 226 -25.83 -0.31 -32.90
C GLU A 226 -24.72 -0.19 -31.84
N LEU A 227 -25.05 -0.43 -30.57
CA LEU A 227 -24.09 -0.43 -29.47
C LEU A 227 -23.03 -1.53 -29.64
N ALA A 228 -23.44 -2.69 -30.17
CA ALA A 228 -22.51 -3.77 -30.46
C ALA A 228 -21.51 -3.40 -31.57
N ALA A 229 -21.95 -2.66 -32.59
CA ALA A 229 -21.07 -2.15 -33.65
C ALA A 229 -20.09 -1.10 -33.10
N GLU A 230 -20.55 -0.14 -32.28
CA GLU A 230 -19.71 0.86 -31.61
C GLU A 230 -18.64 0.21 -30.72
N MET A 231 -19.03 -0.78 -29.92
CA MET A 231 -18.09 -1.52 -29.06
C MET A 231 -17.07 -2.34 -29.86
N LYS A 232 -17.46 -2.85 -31.03
CA LYS A 232 -16.55 -3.56 -31.95
C LYS A 232 -15.59 -2.59 -32.66
N ALA A 233 -16.03 -1.36 -32.91
CA ALA A 233 -15.22 -0.28 -33.47
C ALA A 233 -14.19 0.28 -32.45
N GLY A 234 -14.37 0.01 -31.16
CA GLY A 234 -13.37 0.24 -30.12
C GLY A 234 -13.77 1.23 -29.02
N ASP A 235 -14.99 1.77 -29.02
CA ASP A 235 -15.47 2.61 -27.93
C ASP A 235 -15.96 1.75 -26.75
N LEU A 236 -15.03 1.42 -25.85
CA LEU A 236 -15.25 0.51 -24.72
C LEU A 236 -15.10 1.24 -23.37
N ASN A 237 -15.58 2.48 -23.32
CA ASN A 237 -15.54 3.35 -22.16
C ASN A 237 -16.63 3.02 -21.11
N TYR A 238 -16.86 1.74 -20.83
CA TYR A 238 -17.88 1.27 -19.90
C TYR A 238 -17.31 0.28 -18.88
N ASP A 239 -17.77 0.37 -17.64
CA ASP A 239 -17.28 -0.43 -16.52
C ASP A 239 -18.19 -1.65 -16.25
N VAL A 240 -19.47 -1.55 -16.62
CA VAL A 240 -20.47 -2.61 -16.45
C VAL A 240 -21.29 -2.75 -17.71
N VAL A 241 -21.44 -4.00 -18.14
CA VAL A 241 -22.35 -4.37 -19.22
C VAL A 241 -23.45 -5.24 -18.61
N ILE A 242 -24.70 -4.85 -18.82
CA ILE A 242 -25.90 -5.58 -18.42
C ILE A 242 -26.64 -5.98 -19.69
N ALA A 243 -27.22 -7.18 -19.72
CA ALA A 243 -27.96 -7.66 -20.89
C ALA A 243 -29.27 -8.32 -20.49
N SER A 244 -30.32 -8.17 -21.31
CA SER A 244 -31.46 -9.09 -21.27
C SER A 244 -31.06 -10.45 -21.87
N PRO A 245 -31.76 -11.54 -21.49
CA PRO A 245 -31.50 -12.88 -22.07
C PRO A 245 -31.56 -12.89 -23.61
N ASP A 246 -32.43 -12.08 -24.21
CA ASP A 246 -32.62 -12.00 -25.66
C ASP A 246 -31.43 -11.35 -26.38
N ALA A 247 -30.74 -10.43 -25.71
CA ALA A 247 -29.60 -9.73 -26.25
C ALA A 247 -28.29 -10.55 -26.19
N MET A 248 -28.29 -11.71 -25.51
CA MET A 248 -27.09 -12.56 -25.38
C MET A 248 -26.57 -13.10 -26.72
N ARG A 249 -27.44 -13.24 -27.73
CA ARG A 249 -27.02 -13.63 -29.09
C ARG A 249 -26.04 -12.64 -29.70
N VAL A 250 -26.29 -11.34 -29.50
CA VAL A 250 -25.47 -10.25 -30.03
C VAL A 250 -24.21 -10.07 -29.17
N VAL A 251 -24.37 -10.08 -27.84
CA VAL A 251 -23.25 -9.96 -26.89
C VAL A 251 -22.26 -11.14 -27.01
N GLY A 252 -22.73 -12.33 -27.38
CA GLY A 252 -21.88 -13.49 -27.63
C GLY A 252 -20.84 -13.27 -28.75
N GLN A 253 -21.19 -12.48 -29.78
CA GLN A 253 -20.26 -12.12 -30.86
C GLN A 253 -19.13 -11.19 -30.38
N LEU A 254 -19.39 -10.42 -29.31
CA LEU A 254 -18.41 -9.52 -28.67
C LEU A 254 -17.51 -10.25 -27.67
N GLY A 255 -17.61 -11.57 -27.53
CA GLY A 255 -16.87 -12.36 -26.54
C GLY A 255 -15.35 -12.20 -26.62
N GLN A 256 -14.78 -12.02 -27.82
CA GLN A 256 -13.34 -11.80 -28.01
C GLN A 256 -12.86 -10.46 -27.41
N VAL A 257 -13.72 -9.45 -27.38
CA VAL A 257 -13.40 -8.10 -26.88
C VAL A 257 -13.75 -7.97 -25.39
N LEU A 258 -14.94 -8.42 -24.99
CA LEU A 258 -15.44 -8.30 -23.62
C LEU A 258 -14.87 -9.36 -22.67
N GLY A 259 -14.46 -10.51 -23.19
CA GLY A 259 -13.93 -11.64 -22.41
C GLY A 259 -12.64 -11.31 -21.66
N PRO A 260 -11.55 -10.89 -22.33
CA PRO A 260 -10.28 -10.57 -21.67
C PRO A 260 -10.38 -9.44 -20.64
N ARG A 261 -11.33 -8.51 -20.84
CA ARG A 261 -11.56 -7.37 -19.93
C ARG A 261 -12.49 -7.72 -18.76
N GLY A 262 -13.07 -8.92 -18.73
CA GLY A 262 -13.99 -9.35 -17.67
C GLY A 262 -15.34 -8.63 -17.66
N LEU A 263 -15.68 -7.92 -18.74
CA LEU A 263 -16.93 -7.17 -18.89
C LEU A 263 -18.10 -8.02 -19.38
N MET A 264 -17.83 -9.27 -19.79
CA MET A 264 -18.83 -10.18 -20.32
C MET A 264 -19.97 -10.44 -19.30
N PRO A 265 -21.24 -10.17 -19.66
CA PRO A 265 -22.38 -10.45 -18.80
C PRO A 265 -22.50 -11.94 -18.47
N ASN A 266 -22.86 -12.27 -17.23
CA ASN A 266 -23.06 -13.66 -16.80
C ASN A 266 -24.25 -13.74 -15.84
N PRO A 267 -25.17 -14.72 -16.01
CA PRO A 267 -26.28 -14.94 -15.09
C PRO A 267 -25.84 -15.11 -13.62
N LYS A 268 -24.68 -15.74 -13.36
CA LYS A 268 -24.17 -15.98 -11.99
C LYS A 268 -23.83 -14.71 -11.21
N VAL A 269 -23.56 -13.60 -11.90
CA VAL A 269 -23.28 -12.30 -11.27
C VAL A 269 -24.50 -11.38 -11.31
N GLY A 270 -25.66 -11.87 -11.77
CA GLY A 270 -26.89 -11.09 -11.85
C GLY A 270 -26.89 -9.98 -12.90
N THR A 271 -25.97 -10.01 -13.87
CA THR A 271 -25.92 -9.02 -14.97
C THR A 271 -26.67 -9.47 -16.22
N VAL A 272 -27.25 -10.67 -16.20
CA VAL A 272 -28.17 -11.17 -17.22
C VAL A 272 -29.49 -11.45 -16.53
N THR A 273 -30.41 -10.50 -16.62
CA THR A 273 -31.71 -10.55 -15.94
C THR A 273 -32.80 -9.98 -16.86
N PRO A 274 -34.04 -10.48 -16.75
CA PRO A 274 -35.20 -9.81 -17.36
C PRO A 274 -35.48 -8.45 -16.71
N ASP A 275 -35.23 -8.32 -15.40
CA ASP A 275 -35.36 -7.05 -14.66
C ASP A 275 -34.06 -6.25 -14.76
N VAL A 276 -33.99 -5.41 -15.79
CA VAL A 276 -32.81 -4.61 -16.10
C VAL A 276 -32.74 -3.33 -15.28
N ALA A 277 -33.88 -2.77 -14.87
CA ALA A 277 -33.93 -1.55 -14.07
C ALA A 277 -33.27 -1.76 -12.69
N THR A 278 -33.60 -2.87 -12.02
CA THR A 278 -32.98 -3.21 -10.73
C THR A 278 -31.50 -3.53 -10.88
N ALA A 279 -31.11 -4.20 -11.97
CA ALA A 279 -29.70 -4.49 -12.25
C ALA A 279 -28.88 -3.20 -12.46
N VAL A 280 -29.43 -2.20 -13.17
CA VAL A 280 -28.77 -0.89 -13.35
C VAL A 280 -28.63 -0.15 -12.03
N LYS A 281 -29.69 -0.12 -11.20
CA LYS A 281 -29.64 0.49 -9.86
C LYS A 281 -28.58 -0.15 -8.98
N ASN A 282 -28.52 -1.48 -8.96
CA ASN A 282 -27.52 -2.22 -8.19
C ASN A 282 -26.09 -1.95 -8.69
N ALA A 283 -25.89 -1.90 -10.02
CA ALA A 283 -24.60 -1.57 -10.60
C ALA A 283 -24.13 -0.15 -10.23
N LYS A 284 -25.04 0.83 -10.25
CA LYS A 284 -24.75 2.22 -9.84
C LYS A 284 -24.58 2.37 -8.32
N ALA A 285 -25.26 1.55 -7.51
CA ALA A 285 -25.12 1.51 -6.06
C ALA A 285 -23.77 0.93 -5.58
N GLY A 286 -22.89 0.49 -6.50
CA GLY A 286 -21.57 0.00 -6.16
C GLY A 286 -21.52 -1.51 -5.93
N GLN A 287 -22.29 -2.28 -6.71
CA GLN A 287 -22.19 -3.74 -6.74
C GLN A 287 -20.78 -4.18 -7.14
N VAL A 288 -20.16 -5.02 -6.30
CA VAL A 288 -18.84 -5.59 -6.54
C VAL A 288 -18.99 -7.03 -7.00
N ARG A 289 -18.35 -7.34 -8.12
CA ARG A 289 -18.33 -8.68 -8.70
C ARG A 289 -17.04 -9.38 -8.31
N PHE A 290 -17.15 -10.62 -7.87
CA PHE A 290 -15.99 -11.42 -7.50
C PHE A 290 -16.00 -12.78 -8.19
N ARG A 291 -14.78 -13.26 -8.42
CA ARG A 291 -14.48 -14.59 -8.94
C ARG A 291 -13.24 -15.09 -8.22
N THR A 292 -13.25 -16.37 -7.84
CA THR A 292 -12.04 -17.03 -7.34
C THR A 292 -10.95 -17.08 -8.41
N ASP A 293 -9.74 -16.72 -8.03
CA ASP A 293 -8.54 -16.88 -8.85
C ASP A 293 -8.09 -18.36 -8.92
N LYS A 294 -6.94 -18.62 -9.54
CA LYS A 294 -6.33 -19.96 -9.63
C LYS A 294 -5.83 -20.48 -8.28
N ASN A 295 -5.67 -19.62 -7.27
CA ASN A 295 -5.21 -19.97 -5.92
C ASN A 295 -6.36 -20.09 -4.89
N GLY A 296 -7.61 -19.84 -5.29
CA GLY A 296 -8.76 -19.86 -4.39
C GLY A 296 -8.93 -18.56 -3.58
N ILE A 297 -8.33 -17.46 -4.03
CA ILE A 297 -8.41 -16.14 -3.42
C ILE A 297 -9.43 -15.30 -4.18
N ILE A 298 -10.22 -14.54 -3.43
CA ILE A 298 -11.13 -13.51 -3.94
C ILE A 298 -10.54 -12.13 -3.64
N HIS A 299 -10.50 -11.28 -4.65
CA HIS A 299 -10.10 -9.88 -4.54
C HIS A 299 -11.30 -8.98 -4.84
N THR A 300 -11.58 -8.04 -3.95
CA THR A 300 -12.69 -7.07 -4.10
C THR A 300 -12.33 -5.72 -3.51
N SER A 301 -12.79 -4.64 -4.15
CA SER A 301 -12.67 -3.29 -3.59
C SER A 301 -13.86 -2.99 -2.68
N VAL A 302 -13.62 -2.58 -1.44
CA VAL A 302 -14.66 -2.35 -0.42
C VAL A 302 -14.93 -0.88 -0.13
N GLY A 303 -14.10 0.03 -0.66
CA GLY A 303 -14.31 1.47 -0.53
C GLY A 303 -13.10 2.29 -0.98
N LYS A 304 -13.10 3.57 -0.63
CA LYS A 304 -11.98 4.51 -0.85
C LYS A 304 -11.49 5.09 0.47
N ILE A 305 -10.26 5.59 0.47
CA ILE A 305 -9.74 6.43 1.55
C ILE A 305 -10.63 7.68 1.67
N GLY A 306 -11.20 7.88 2.87
CA GLY A 306 -12.21 8.91 3.15
C GLY A 306 -13.54 8.34 3.65
N PHE A 307 -13.77 7.03 3.54
CA PHE A 307 -14.90 6.37 4.18
C PHE A 307 -14.65 6.19 5.68
N GLU A 308 -15.71 6.27 6.47
CA GLU A 308 -15.64 5.95 7.90
C GLU A 308 -15.32 4.46 8.11
N ALA A 309 -14.55 4.14 9.15
CA ALA A 309 -14.19 2.76 9.47
C ALA A 309 -15.43 1.87 9.71
N ALA A 310 -16.50 2.40 10.30
CA ALA A 310 -17.76 1.69 10.49
C ALA A 310 -18.45 1.34 9.16
N ALA A 311 -18.46 2.28 8.21
CA ALA A 311 -19.04 2.06 6.88
C ALA A 311 -18.25 1.00 6.08
N LEU A 312 -16.92 1.00 6.21
CA LEU A 312 -16.06 -0.03 5.63
C LEU A 312 -16.31 -1.40 6.27
N LYS A 313 -16.54 -1.45 7.58
CA LYS A 313 -16.85 -2.69 8.31
C LYS A 313 -18.13 -3.33 7.79
N GLN A 314 -19.20 -2.54 7.68
CA GLN A 314 -20.48 -3.00 7.12
C GLN A 314 -20.35 -3.52 5.69
N ASN A 315 -19.54 -2.87 4.86
CA ASN A 315 -19.28 -3.33 3.48
C ASN A 315 -18.58 -4.71 3.49
N VAL A 316 -17.63 -4.92 4.40
CA VAL A 316 -16.90 -6.19 4.52
C VAL A 316 -17.79 -7.30 5.09
N GLU A 317 -18.63 -7.00 6.08
CA GLU A 317 -19.58 -7.95 6.67
C GLU A 317 -20.65 -8.39 5.65
N ALA A 318 -21.17 -7.44 4.84
CA ALA A 318 -22.07 -7.76 3.73
C ALA A 318 -21.40 -8.70 2.71
N LEU A 319 -20.12 -8.48 2.38
CA LEU A 319 -19.36 -9.34 1.49
C LEU A 319 -19.11 -10.73 2.09
N LEU A 320 -18.78 -10.83 3.37
CA LEU A 320 -18.52 -12.10 4.04
C LEU A 320 -19.79 -12.94 4.22
N SER A 321 -20.92 -12.31 4.56
CA SER A 321 -22.22 -13.00 4.67
C SER A 321 -22.66 -13.57 3.32
N ASP A 322 -22.51 -12.81 2.24
CA ASP A 322 -22.78 -13.31 0.88
C ASP A 322 -21.83 -14.43 0.46
N LEU A 323 -20.54 -14.34 0.79
CA LEU A 323 -19.58 -15.41 0.51
C LEU A 323 -19.94 -16.71 1.25
N LYS A 324 -20.37 -16.62 2.53
CA LYS A 324 -20.84 -17.77 3.31
C LYS A 324 -22.08 -18.40 2.67
N ARG A 325 -23.01 -17.58 2.18
CA ARG A 325 -24.20 -18.05 1.46
C ARG A 325 -23.86 -18.77 0.14
N LEU A 326 -22.83 -18.31 -0.56
CA LEU A 326 -22.34 -18.89 -1.81
C LEU A 326 -21.38 -20.08 -1.62
N LYS A 327 -21.23 -20.59 -0.40
CA LYS A 327 -20.36 -21.73 -0.10
C LYS A 327 -20.79 -22.97 -0.90
N PRO A 328 -19.92 -23.55 -1.75
CA PRO A 328 -20.19 -24.81 -2.42
C PRO A 328 -20.32 -25.95 -1.40
N SER A 329 -21.33 -26.80 -1.56
CA SER A 329 -21.54 -27.98 -0.71
C SER A 329 -20.38 -28.97 -0.76
N THR A 330 -19.60 -28.96 -1.85
CA THR A 330 -18.43 -29.82 -2.05
C THR A 330 -17.15 -29.31 -1.36
N SER A 331 -17.17 -28.08 -0.81
CA SER A 331 -16.05 -27.51 -0.05
C SER A 331 -15.96 -28.14 1.35
N LYS A 332 -14.88 -28.88 1.61
CA LYS A 332 -14.59 -29.48 2.93
C LYS A 332 -13.66 -28.59 3.74
N GLY A 333 -13.84 -28.55 5.06
CA GLY A 333 -12.99 -27.80 5.99
C GLY A 333 -13.38 -26.33 6.17
N VAL A 334 -12.42 -25.52 6.63
CA VAL A 334 -12.62 -24.08 6.90
C VAL A 334 -12.73 -23.33 5.58
N TYR A 335 -13.89 -22.71 5.36
CA TYR A 335 -14.21 -22.03 4.10
C TYR A 335 -13.48 -20.69 3.95
N VAL A 336 -13.33 -19.90 5.02
CA VAL A 336 -12.56 -18.64 5.02
C VAL A 336 -11.27 -18.87 5.81
N LYS A 337 -10.13 -18.96 5.12
CA LYS A 337 -8.83 -19.24 5.77
C LYS A 337 -8.18 -17.98 6.32
N ARG A 338 -8.20 -16.90 5.53
CA ARG A 338 -7.52 -15.64 5.87
C ARG A 338 -8.23 -14.48 5.20
N VAL A 339 -8.44 -13.41 5.95
CA VAL A 339 -8.92 -12.12 5.45
C VAL A 339 -7.78 -11.12 5.55
N THR A 340 -7.48 -10.43 4.46
CA THR A 340 -6.41 -9.42 4.42
C THR A 340 -6.98 -8.14 3.82
N LEU A 341 -6.83 -7.03 4.54
CA LEU A 341 -7.20 -5.70 4.09
C LEU A 341 -5.94 -4.96 3.64
N SER A 342 -6.00 -4.31 2.48
CA SER A 342 -4.88 -3.54 1.92
C SER A 342 -5.41 -2.28 1.26
N THR A 343 -4.59 -1.23 1.21
CA THR A 343 -4.80 -0.13 0.25
C THR A 343 -4.00 -0.40 -1.02
N THR A 344 -4.33 0.29 -2.11
CA THR A 344 -3.70 0.08 -3.42
C THR A 344 -2.15 0.15 -3.38
N MET A 345 -1.57 1.09 -2.63
CA MET A 345 -0.10 1.21 -2.46
C MET A 345 0.39 0.84 -1.06
N GLY A 346 -0.50 0.42 -0.16
CA GLY A 346 -0.17 0.10 1.23
C GLY A 346 0.15 -1.38 1.46
N PRO A 347 0.65 -1.69 2.66
CA PRO A 347 0.85 -3.07 3.08
C PRO A 347 -0.50 -3.78 3.29
N GLY A 348 -0.52 -5.11 3.14
CA GLY A 348 -1.67 -5.93 3.52
C GLY A 348 -1.65 -6.27 5.01
N LEU A 349 -2.71 -5.89 5.73
CA LEU A 349 -2.94 -6.22 7.13
C LEU A 349 -3.86 -7.43 7.24
N VAL A 350 -3.46 -8.43 8.04
CA VAL A 350 -4.33 -9.57 8.33
C VAL A 350 -5.36 -9.12 9.36
N ILE A 351 -6.63 -9.33 9.04
CA ILE A 351 -7.74 -8.98 9.93
C ILE A 351 -8.11 -10.20 10.75
N ASP A 352 -8.37 -9.99 12.04
CA ASP A 352 -8.96 -11.01 12.89
C ASP A 352 -10.42 -11.28 12.47
N GLN A 353 -10.72 -12.54 12.17
CA GLN A 353 -12.05 -12.97 11.74
C GLN A 353 -13.08 -12.83 12.87
N ALA A 354 -12.65 -12.91 14.13
CA ALA A 354 -13.55 -12.74 15.28
C ALA A 354 -14.02 -11.29 15.45
N SER A 355 -13.30 -10.33 14.87
CA SER A 355 -13.64 -8.89 14.93
C SER A 355 -14.73 -8.48 13.93
N LEU A 356 -15.11 -9.39 13.03
CA LEU A 356 -16.12 -9.17 12.00
C LEU A 356 -17.37 -9.96 12.36
N GLU A 357 -18.50 -9.28 12.53
CA GLU A 357 -19.79 -9.94 12.75
C GLU A 357 -20.30 -10.41 11.38
N ALA A 358 -19.87 -11.60 10.99
CA ALA A 358 -20.28 -12.24 9.73
C ALA A 358 -21.22 -13.41 9.98
#